data_AF-A0A1F8MVT7-F1
#
_entry.id   AF-A0A1F8MVT7-F1
#
_cell.length_a   1.000
_cell.length_b   1.000
_cell.length_c   1.000
_cell.angle_alpha   90.00
_cell.angle_beta   90.00
_cell.angle_gamma   90.00
#
_symmetry.space_group_name_H-M   'P 1'
#
loop_
_entity.id
_entity.type
_entity.pdbx_description
1 polymer ?
#
loop_
_entity_poly.entity_id
_entity_poly.type
_entity_poly.pdbx_seq_one_letter_code
_entity_poly.pdbx_strand_id
1 'polypeptide(L)'
;MEMSKLVKRLRQVCECSSHSIGFKRSIVESNRQMLLIASLPQGKRGMVASLNLAEVDALLFHSMDMGGSEALEQIWGGVEDTPWGVWLGTGEPPDLKQFMEVGGDFIAMESATAPAELLREDMGKILKVDLSRERFLLSAMSDLPVDAVLMDLGGEKGDLTVADLMHCHWLSSLLDKPLLVAANRELSDKEIWLIWDVGVSGIVIEIGDESGAEVLSRQFQAISDLPPRTRKRGEDHVLLPSFDIESDED
;
A
#
# COMPACT_ATOMS: atom_id res chain seq x y z
N MET A 1 0.86 -14.50 -18.13
CA MET A 1 0.39 -13.21 -17.58
C MET A 1 1.21 -12.94 -16.34
N GLU A 2 1.99 -11.88 -16.36
CA GLU A 2 2.93 -11.58 -15.28
C GLU A 2 2.26 -10.64 -14.29
N MET A 3 2.10 -11.08 -13.06
CA MET A 3 1.53 -10.29 -11.96
C MET A 3 2.45 -9.11 -11.62
N SER A 4 1.87 -7.94 -11.32
CA SER A 4 2.58 -6.71 -10.90
C SER A 4 3.60 -6.99 -9.80
N LYS A 5 4.79 -6.41 -9.95
CA LYS A 5 5.92 -6.49 -9.00
C LYS A 5 5.54 -5.89 -7.64
N LEU A 6 4.81 -4.78 -7.60
CA LEU A 6 4.32 -4.19 -6.35
C LEU A 6 3.38 -5.13 -5.61
N VAL A 7 2.41 -5.71 -6.33
CA VAL A 7 1.43 -6.64 -5.72
C VAL A 7 2.13 -7.88 -5.16
N LYS A 8 3.17 -8.39 -5.84
CA LYS A 8 4.02 -9.46 -5.31
C LYS A 8 4.71 -9.05 -4.00
N ARG A 9 5.30 -7.84 -3.94
CA ARG A 9 5.95 -7.31 -2.73
C ARG A 9 4.96 -7.11 -1.57
N LEU A 10 3.76 -6.60 -1.86
CA LEU A 10 2.67 -6.44 -0.88
C LEU A 10 2.26 -7.78 -0.28
N ARG A 11 2.03 -8.79 -1.14
CA ARG A 11 1.67 -10.14 -0.67
C ARG A 11 2.78 -10.76 0.16
N GLN A 12 4.05 -10.59 -0.21
CA GLN A 12 5.16 -11.10 0.60
C GLN A 12 5.17 -10.52 2.02
N VAL A 13 4.94 -9.23 2.18
CA VAL A 13 4.85 -8.59 3.50
C VAL A 13 3.65 -9.12 4.30
N CYS A 14 2.50 -9.30 3.65
CA CYS A 14 1.31 -9.85 4.30
C CYS A 14 1.45 -11.35 4.63
N GLU A 15 2.02 -12.16 3.75
CA GLU A 15 2.19 -13.62 3.89
C GLU A 15 3.32 -13.98 4.85
N CYS A 16 4.37 -13.18 4.99
CA CYS A 16 5.40 -13.40 6.03
C CYS A 16 4.83 -13.28 7.46
N SER A 17 3.63 -12.69 7.62
CA SER A 17 2.91 -12.64 8.89
C SER A 17 2.00 -13.86 9.15
N SER A 18 1.75 -14.71 8.13
CA SER A 18 0.95 -15.92 8.28
C SER A 18 1.86 -17.13 8.51
N HIS A 19 2.01 -17.53 9.78
CA HIS A 19 2.66 -18.79 10.09
C HIS A 19 1.85 -19.95 9.50
N SER A 20 2.48 -20.78 8.67
CA SER A 20 1.83 -21.98 8.15
C SER A 20 1.52 -22.95 9.30
N ILE A 21 0.29 -23.44 9.37
CA ILE A 21 -0.05 -24.61 10.19
C ILE A 21 0.46 -25.85 9.43
N GLY A 22 1.65 -26.36 9.76
CA GLY A 22 2.16 -27.64 9.24
C GLY A 22 3.68 -27.77 9.11
N PHE A 23 4.15 -29.03 9.11
CA PHE A 23 5.55 -29.39 8.94
C PHE A 23 6.00 -29.17 7.48
N LYS A 24 6.77 -28.10 7.28
CA LYS A 24 7.49 -27.70 6.05
C LYS A 24 6.71 -26.82 5.06
N ARG A 25 7.02 -25.53 5.10
CA ARG A 25 7.38 -24.74 3.91
C ARG A 25 8.38 -23.65 4.31
N SER A 26 9.31 -23.35 3.42
CA SER A 26 10.29 -22.27 3.62
C SER A 26 9.54 -20.97 3.87
N ILE A 27 9.76 -20.35 5.03
CA ILE A 27 9.51 -18.91 5.20
C ILE A 27 10.40 -18.25 4.16
N VAL A 28 9.81 -17.49 3.24
CA VAL A 28 10.60 -16.50 2.50
C VAL A 28 10.87 -15.43 3.54
N GLU A 29 12.11 -15.30 3.99
CA GLU A 29 12.51 -14.23 4.90
C GLU A 29 12.41 -12.90 4.16
N SER A 30 11.22 -12.31 4.10
CA SER A 30 11.14 -10.87 3.92
C SER A 30 11.56 -10.23 5.24
N ASN A 31 12.75 -9.65 5.28
CA ASN A 31 13.17 -8.83 6.41
C ASN A 31 12.32 -7.54 6.55
N ARG A 32 11.52 -7.20 5.53
CA ARG A 32 10.68 -6.00 5.53
C ARG A 32 9.32 -6.31 6.14
N GLN A 33 8.99 -5.59 7.23
CA GLN A 33 7.72 -5.69 7.95
C GLN A 33 6.63 -4.78 7.36
N MET A 34 7.02 -3.77 6.59
CA MET A 34 6.15 -2.87 5.83
C MET A 34 6.82 -2.47 4.52
N LEU A 35 6.04 -2.06 3.52
CA LEU A 35 6.55 -1.42 2.32
C LEU A 35 6.72 0.09 2.49
N LEU A 36 7.74 0.65 1.85
CA LEU A 36 7.94 2.09 1.70
C LEU A 36 7.76 2.50 0.23
N ILE A 37 6.76 3.33 -0.04
CA ILE A 37 6.46 3.87 -1.37
C ILE A 37 6.78 5.36 -1.37
N ALA A 38 7.61 5.80 -2.30
CA ALA A 38 7.91 7.22 -2.48
C ALA A 38 6.91 7.84 -3.47
N SER A 39 6.16 8.86 -3.04
CA SER A 39 5.30 9.65 -3.90
C SER A 39 6.02 10.92 -4.33
N LEU A 40 6.05 11.20 -5.63
CA LEU A 40 6.65 12.41 -6.18
C LEU A 40 5.54 13.37 -6.66
N PRO A 41 5.48 14.59 -6.12
CA PRO A 41 4.50 15.59 -6.52
C PRO A 41 4.86 16.19 -7.88
N GLN A 42 3.90 16.93 -8.43
CA GLN A 42 3.96 17.46 -9.79
C GLN A 42 5.28 18.25 -10.07
N GLY A 43 5.94 17.94 -11.18
CA GLY A 43 7.11 18.63 -11.72
C GLY A 43 8.46 18.20 -11.13
N LYS A 44 8.50 17.19 -10.25
CA LYS A 44 9.72 16.81 -9.49
C LYS A 44 10.37 15.50 -9.90
N ARG A 45 10.15 15.06 -11.14
CA ARG A 45 10.65 13.78 -11.70
C ARG A 45 12.17 13.64 -11.68
N GLY A 46 12.90 14.74 -11.85
CA GLY A 46 14.38 14.74 -11.81
C GLY A 46 14.95 14.27 -10.47
N MET A 47 14.14 14.26 -9.41
CA MET A 47 14.55 13.78 -8.11
C MET A 47 14.73 12.27 -8.04
N VAL A 48 14.14 11.49 -8.95
CA VAL A 48 14.30 10.03 -9.00
C VAL A 48 15.78 9.63 -9.06
N ALA A 49 16.61 10.39 -9.79
CA ALA A 49 18.05 10.15 -9.88
C ALA A 49 18.80 10.38 -8.57
N SER A 50 18.23 11.19 -7.66
CA SER A 50 18.80 11.47 -6.34
C SER A 50 18.31 10.49 -5.27
N LEU A 51 17.33 9.63 -5.56
CA LEU A 51 16.79 8.67 -4.60
C LEU A 51 17.60 7.37 -4.61
N ASN A 52 17.79 6.79 -3.42
CA ASN A 52 18.31 5.44 -3.31
C ASN A 52 17.20 4.42 -3.57
N LEU A 53 17.11 3.93 -4.82
CA LEU A 53 16.08 2.97 -5.24
C LEU A 53 16.11 1.64 -4.48
N ALA A 54 17.19 1.30 -3.78
CA ALA A 54 17.26 0.09 -2.96
C ALA A 54 16.47 0.22 -1.63
N GLU A 55 16.27 1.44 -1.15
CA GLU A 55 15.56 1.74 0.11
C GLU A 55 14.06 1.93 -0.11
N VAL A 56 13.63 2.00 -1.38
CA VAL A 56 12.24 2.23 -1.76
C VAL A 56 11.65 0.97 -2.41
N ASP A 57 10.47 0.56 -1.97
CA ASP A 57 9.76 -0.59 -2.52
C ASP A 57 8.99 -0.27 -3.80
N ALA A 58 8.53 0.97 -3.96
CA ALA A 58 7.84 1.43 -5.17
C ALA A 58 7.89 2.94 -5.34
N LEU A 59 7.78 3.42 -6.57
CA LEU A 59 7.63 4.84 -6.89
C LEU A 59 6.19 5.15 -7.33
N LEU A 60 5.65 6.28 -6.91
CA LEU A 60 4.32 6.75 -7.27
C LEU A 60 4.42 8.18 -7.83
N PHE A 61 3.91 8.39 -9.05
CA PHE A 61 3.96 9.67 -9.74
C PHE A 61 2.56 10.25 -9.95
N HIS A 62 2.36 11.56 -9.80
CA HIS A 62 1.05 12.16 -10.07
C HIS A 62 0.74 12.24 -11.57
N SER A 63 -0.45 11.85 -12.06
CA SER A 63 -0.70 11.66 -13.51
C SER A 63 -0.50 12.91 -14.37
N MET A 64 -0.63 14.12 -13.80
CA MET A 64 -0.30 15.36 -14.52
C MET A 64 1.19 15.48 -14.87
N ASP A 65 2.02 14.67 -14.24
CA ASP A 65 3.42 14.43 -14.58
C ASP A 65 3.60 13.32 -15.62
N MET A 66 2.67 13.09 -16.53
CA MET A 66 2.89 12.13 -17.63
C MET A 66 2.67 12.74 -19.02
N GLY A 67 2.66 14.07 -19.13
CA GLY A 67 2.62 14.75 -20.42
C GLY A 67 3.84 14.42 -21.30
N GLY A 68 3.65 13.54 -22.30
CA GLY A 68 4.59 13.24 -23.38
C GLY A 68 5.38 11.94 -23.21
N SER A 69 5.62 11.22 -24.33
CA SER A 69 6.40 9.97 -24.38
C SER A 69 7.84 10.14 -23.89
N GLU A 70 8.49 11.25 -24.21
CA GLU A 70 9.85 11.59 -23.75
C GLU A 70 9.94 11.67 -22.23
N ALA A 71 8.86 12.08 -21.59
CA ALA A 71 8.78 12.33 -20.17
C ALA A 71 8.60 11.00 -19.38
N LEU A 72 8.16 9.93 -20.05
CA LEU A 72 8.13 8.55 -19.55
C LEU A 72 9.48 7.86 -19.75
N GLU A 73 10.13 8.09 -20.89
CA GLU A 73 11.46 7.52 -21.20
C GLU A 73 12.54 8.03 -20.23
N GLN A 74 12.47 9.30 -19.81
CA GLN A 74 13.38 9.84 -18.78
C GLN A 74 13.21 9.18 -17.42
N ILE A 75 12.01 8.72 -17.08
CA ILE A 75 11.75 7.97 -15.84
C ILE A 75 12.30 6.55 -15.98
N TRP A 76 12.02 5.88 -17.10
CA TRP A 76 12.49 4.52 -17.38
C TRP A 76 14.02 4.40 -17.32
N GLY A 77 14.74 5.39 -17.87
CA GLY A 77 16.20 5.42 -17.85
C GLY A 77 16.84 5.42 -16.45
N GLY A 78 16.07 5.70 -15.40
CA GLY A 78 16.53 5.71 -14.00
C GLY A 78 16.02 4.55 -13.14
N VAL A 79 15.02 3.77 -13.58
CA VAL A 79 14.25 2.86 -12.72
C VAL A 79 14.18 1.45 -13.34
N GLU A 80 15.31 0.73 -13.41
CA GLU A 80 15.33 -0.57 -14.11
C GLU A 80 14.61 -1.71 -13.36
N ASP A 81 14.59 -1.74 -12.01
CA ASP A 81 13.97 -2.86 -11.27
C ASP A 81 12.98 -2.48 -10.15
N THR A 82 12.83 -1.19 -9.85
CA THR A 82 11.86 -0.73 -8.85
C THR A 82 10.48 -0.55 -9.50
N PRO A 83 9.40 -1.19 -8.99
CA PRO A 83 8.07 -1.00 -9.56
C PRO A 83 7.64 0.46 -9.41
N TRP A 84 7.01 0.99 -10.45
CA TRP A 84 6.51 2.35 -10.43
C TRP A 84 5.06 2.40 -10.91
N GLY A 85 4.33 3.40 -10.43
CA GLY A 85 2.93 3.57 -10.70
C GLY A 85 2.51 5.02 -10.73
N VAL A 86 1.25 5.24 -11.10
CA VAL A 86 0.69 6.58 -11.29
C VAL A 86 -0.52 6.81 -10.40
N TRP A 87 -0.56 7.98 -9.77
CA TRP A 87 -1.72 8.55 -9.11
C TRP A 87 -2.67 9.18 -10.12
N LEU A 88 -3.82 8.56 -10.32
CA LEU A 88 -4.91 9.07 -11.15
C LEU A 88 -5.73 10.05 -10.32
N GLY A 89 -5.39 11.34 -10.42
CA GLY A 89 -6.22 12.41 -9.87
C GLY A 89 -7.45 12.70 -10.73
N THR A 90 -8.06 13.87 -10.54
CA THR A 90 -9.23 14.35 -11.31
C THR A 90 -8.95 14.68 -12.79
N GLY A 91 -7.81 14.26 -13.33
CA GLY A 91 -7.39 14.51 -14.71
C GLY A 91 -7.81 13.42 -15.68
N GLU A 92 -7.51 13.61 -16.96
CA GLU A 92 -7.65 12.55 -17.96
C GLU A 92 -6.71 11.40 -17.60
N PRO A 93 -7.20 10.14 -17.56
CA PRO A 93 -6.36 9.00 -17.30
C PRO A 93 -5.27 8.92 -18.39
N PRO A 94 -4.02 8.57 -18.03
CA PRO A 94 -2.97 8.38 -19.02
C PRO A 94 -3.38 7.25 -19.97
N ASP A 95 -2.87 7.28 -21.21
CA ASP A 95 -3.06 6.17 -22.13
C ASP A 95 -2.43 4.91 -21.51
N LEU A 96 -3.30 4.01 -21.06
CA LEU A 96 -2.91 2.79 -20.34
C LEU A 96 -2.03 1.89 -21.19
N LYS A 97 -2.18 1.92 -22.53
CA LYS A 97 -1.34 1.14 -23.43
C LYS A 97 0.10 1.66 -23.40
N GLN A 98 0.25 2.97 -23.53
CA GLN A 98 1.56 3.61 -23.44
C GLN A 98 2.18 3.43 -22.05
N PHE A 99 1.37 3.52 -21.00
CA PHE A 99 1.81 3.27 -19.62
C PHE A 99 2.37 1.85 -19.44
N MET A 100 1.67 0.84 -19.94
CA MET A 100 2.13 -0.56 -19.88
C MET A 100 3.34 -0.81 -20.78
N GLU A 101 3.38 -0.22 -21.97
CA GLU A 101 4.52 -0.33 -22.90
C GLU A 101 5.82 0.22 -22.31
N VAL A 102 5.72 1.28 -21.49
CA VAL A 102 6.87 1.88 -20.79
C VAL A 102 7.14 1.20 -19.43
N GLY A 103 6.46 0.09 -19.13
CA GLY A 103 6.73 -0.75 -17.96
C GLY A 103 6.08 -0.28 -16.65
N GLY A 104 4.99 0.47 -16.74
CA GLY A 104 4.17 0.83 -15.58
C GLY A 104 3.59 -0.40 -14.89
N ASP A 105 3.71 -0.47 -13.56
CA ASP A 105 3.39 -1.67 -12.78
C ASP A 105 2.02 -1.58 -12.07
N PHE A 106 1.66 -0.40 -11.57
CA PHE A 106 0.42 -0.20 -10.81
C PHE A 106 -0.18 1.20 -10.98
N ILE A 107 -1.47 1.32 -10.67
CA ILE A 107 -2.20 2.59 -10.65
C ILE A 107 -2.86 2.78 -9.28
N ALA A 108 -2.79 4.01 -8.77
CA ALA A 108 -3.51 4.44 -7.59
C ALA A 108 -4.64 5.38 -8.02
N MET A 109 -5.85 5.14 -7.55
CA MET A 109 -7.04 5.82 -8.04
C MET A 109 -8.01 6.13 -6.91
N GLU A 110 -8.78 7.21 -7.04
CA GLU A 110 -9.88 7.53 -6.13
C GLU A 110 -11.18 6.92 -6.64
N SER A 111 -11.90 6.21 -5.77
CA SER A 111 -13.22 5.62 -6.05
C SER A 111 -14.23 6.61 -6.63
N ALA A 112 -14.17 7.88 -6.21
CA ALA A 112 -15.11 8.90 -6.64
C ALA A 112 -14.88 9.42 -8.07
N THR A 113 -13.68 9.27 -8.62
CA THR A 113 -13.26 9.93 -9.87
C THR A 113 -12.73 8.96 -10.92
N ALA A 114 -12.28 7.78 -10.51
CA ALA A 114 -11.71 6.78 -11.39
C ALA A 114 -12.76 6.17 -12.35
N PRO A 115 -12.45 6.06 -13.65
CA PRO A 115 -13.27 5.29 -14.58
C PRO A 115 -13.35 3.82 -14.14
N ALA A 116 -14.57 3.27 -14.07
CA ALA A 116 -14.79 1.87 -13.67
C ALA A 116 -14.10 0.85 -14.59
N GLU A 117 -13.79 1.23 -15.83
CA GLU A 117 -13.08 0.37 -16.81
C GLU A 117 -11.68 -0.03 -16.33
N LEU A 118 -11.02 0.82 -15.52
CA LEU A 118 -9.70 0.54 -14.94
C LEU A 118 -9.69 -0.73 -14.07
N LEU A 119 -10.84 -1.10 -13.50
CA LEU A 119 -10.96 -2.31 -12.69
C LEU A 119 -10.74 -3.59 -13.51
N ARG A 120 -10.93 -3.53 -14.84
CA ARG A 120 -10.77 -4.66 -15.76
C ARG A 120 -9.34 -4.85 -16.24
N GLU A 121 -8.46 -3.89 -16.00
CA GLU A 121 -7.08 -3.92 -16.48
C GLU A 121 -6.22 -4.86 -15.62
N ASP A 122 -5.30 -5.56 -16.26
CA ASP A 122 -4.40 -6.55 -15.64
C ASP A 122 -3.13 -5.89 -15.06
N MET A 123 -3.31 -4.83 -14.27
CA MET A 123 -2.24 -4.12 -13.55
C MET A 123 -2.53 -4.04 -12.06
N GLY A 124 -1.51 -3.71 -11.25
CA GLY A 124 -1.71 -3.50 -9.82
C GLY A 124 -2.67 -2.33 -9.58
N LYS A 125 -3.71 -2.53 -8.77
CA LYS A 125 -4.75 -1.51 -8.51
C LYS A 125 -4.79 -1.15 -7.04
N ILE A 126 -4.51 0.11 -6.74
CA ILE A 126 -4.60 0.69 -5.39
C ILE A 126 -5.80 1.63 -5.36
N LEU A 127 -6.74 1.41 -4.45
CA LEU A 127 -7.92 2.26 -4.28
C LEU A 127 -7.73 3.20 -3.09
N LYS A 128 -7.66 4.50 -3.34
CA LYS A 128 -7.73 5.50 -2.28
C LYS A 128 -9.16 5.62 -1.77
N VAL A 129 -9.32 5.56 -0.46
CA VAL A 129 -10.59 5.77 0.22
C VAL A 129 -10.66 7.08 0.96
N ASP A 130 -11.82 7.70 0.87
CA ASP A 130 -12.21 8.79 1.76
C ASP A 130 -13.24 8.27 2.77
N LEU A 131 -12.77 8.01 4.00
CA LEU A 131 -13.60 7.49 5.08
C LEU A 131 -14.73 8.45 5.51
N SER A 132 -14.68 9.73 5.13
CA SER A 132 -15.78 10.66 5.37
C SER A 132 -16.98 10.38 4.45
N ARG A 133 -16.76 9.75 3.29
CA ARG A 133 -17.77 9.48 2.26
C ARG A 133 -18.11 8.01 2.12
N GLU A 134 -17.13 7.12 2.32
CA GLU A 134 -17.20 5.73 1.85
C GLU A 134 -17.21 4.70 2.98
N ARG A 135 -17.34 5.16 4.23
CA ARG A 135 -17.40 4.32 5.43
C ARG A 135 -18.36 3.12 5.30
N PHE A 136 -19.50 3.31 4.64
CA PHE A 136 -20.53 2.28 4.51
C PHE A 136 -20.30 1.32 3.34
N LEU A 137 -19.30 1.56 2.50
CA LEU A 137 -19.01 0.81 1.28
C LEU A 137 -17.79 -0.10 1.42
N LEU A 138 -17.17 -0.17 2.60
CA LEU A 138 -15.95 -0.96 2.80
C LEU A 138 -16.11 -2.45 2.52
N SER A 139 -17.28 -3.04 2.85
CA SER A 139 -17.55 -4.44 2.50
C SER A 139 -17.57 -4.65 0.98
N ALA A 140 -18.16 -3.72 0.24
CA ALA A 140 -18.19 -3.77 -1.22
C ALA A 140 -16.79 -3.59 -1.84
N MET A 141 -15.88 -2.91 -1.15
CA MET A 141 -14.50 -2.76 -1.61
C MET A 141 -13.68 -4.05 -1.58
N SER A 142 -13.96 -4.95 -0.64
CA SER A 142 -13.34 -6.28 -0.61
C SER A 142 -13.66 -7.06 -1.88
N ASP A 143 -14.88 -6.89 -2.42
CA ASP A 143 -15.34 -7.56 -3.64
C ASP A 143 -14.82 -6.91 -4.94
N LEU A 144 -14.31 -5.68 -4.89
CA LEU A 144 -13.74 -5.02 -6.06
C LEU A 144 -12.43 -5.71 -6.50
N PRO A 145 -12.11 -5.77 -7.79
CA PRO A 145 -10.84 -6.31 -8.27
C PRO A 145 -9.70 -5.29 -8.08
N VAL A 146 -9.41 -4.95 -6.83
CA VAL A 146 -8.31 -4.07 -6.40
C VAL A 146 -7.37 -4.83 -5.48
N ASP A 147 -6.08 -4.53 -5.55
CA ASP A 147 -5.01 -5.27 -4.87
C ASP A 147 -4.63 -4.68 -3.51
N ALA A 148 -4.85 -3.38 -3.30
CA ALA A 148 -4.61 -2.70 -2.03
C ALA A 148 -5.57 -1.52 -1.84
N VAL A 149 -5.71 -1.09 -0.58
CA VAL A 149 -6.46 0.11 -0.20
C VAL A 149 -5.50 1.12 0.39
N LEU A 150 -5.66 2.39 0.04
CA LEU A 150 -4.86 3.50 0.55
C LEU A 150 -5.75 4.50 1.28
N MET A 151 -5.31 5.01 2.42
CA MET A 151 -5.95 6.12 3.12
C MET A 151 -4.93 7.20 3.46
N ASP A 152 -5.35 8.46 3.55
CA ASP A 152 -4.49 9.52 4.07
C ASP A 152 -4.44 9.46 5.60
N LEU A 153 -3.26 9.71 6.18
CA LEU A 153 -3.07 9.87 7.62
C LEU A 153 -3.11 11.33 8.03
N GLY A 154 -4.02 11.65 8.97
CA GLY A 154 -4.12 12.97 9.57
C GLY A 154 -4.51 14.07 8.57
N GLY A 155 -4.94 15.23 9.08
CA GLY A 155 -5.00 16.44 8.26
C GLY A 155 -3.59 16.92 7.91
N GLU A 156 -3.45 17.78 6.89
CA GLU A 156 -2.17 18.26 6.30
C GLU A 156 -1.05 18.70 7.27
N LYS A 157 -1.33 18.89 8.58
CA LYS A 157 -0.39 19.39 9.60
C LYS A 157 -0.50 18.73 10.98
N GLY A 158 -1.21 17.60 11.10
CA GLY A 158 -1.46 16.95 12.40
C GLY A 158 -0.46 15.84 12.76
N ASP A 159 -0.17 15.71 14.06
CA ASP A 159 0.38 14.48 14.62
C ASP A 159 -0.61 13.32 14.44
N LEU A 160 -0.10 12.08 14.46
CA LEU A 160 -0.95 10.89 14.38
C LEU A 160 -1.95 10.87 15.55
N THR A 161 -3.25 10.89 15.23
CA THR A 161 -4.29 10.89 16.26
C THR A 161 -4.76 9.47 16.59
N VAL A 162 -5.40 9.32 17.76
CA VAL A 162 -6.09 8.06 18.11
C VAL A 162 -7.19 7.74 17.08
N ALA A 163 -7.84 8.76 16.50
CA ALA A 163 -8.84 8.55 15.46
C ALA A 163 -8.23 7.94 14.18
N ASP A 164 -7.03 8.38 13.78
CA ASP A 164 -6.30 7.81 12.65
C ASP A 164 -5.96 6.34 12.91
N LEU A 165 -5.49 6.00 14.11
CA LEU A 165 -5.23 4.61 14.50
C LEU A 165 -6.49 3.76 14.53
N MET A 166 -7.61 4.30 15.01
CA MET A 166 -8.91 3.61 14.98
C MET A 166 -9.35 3.34 13.55
N HIS A 167 -9.18 4.31 12.63
CA HIS A 167 -9.48 4.12 11.22
C HIS A 167 -8.56 3.08 10.56
N CYS A 168 -7.26 3.12 10.84
CA CYS A 168 -6.30 2.12 10.34
C CYS A 168 -6.63 0.71 10.83
N HIS A 169 -6.90 0.57 12.13
CA HIS A 169 -7.27 -0.71 12.72
C HIS A 169 -8.59 -1.24 12.13
N TRP A 170 -9.59 -0.37 12.02
CA TRP A 170 -10.89 -0.74 11.47
C TRP A 170 -10.81 -1.18 10.01
N LEU A 171 -10.08 -0.45 9.16
CA LEU A 171 -9.86 -0.82 7.76
C LEU A 171 -9.07 -2.13 7.63
N SER A 172 -7.96 -2.26 8.34
CA SER A 172 -7.11 -3.46 8.26
C SER A 172 -7.77 -4.72 8.82
N SER A 173 -8.76 -4.58 9.70
CA SER A 173 -9.52 -5.71 10.26
C SER A 173 -10.73 -6.09 9.40
N LEU A 174 -11.29 -5.14 8.65
CA LEU A 174 -12.48 -5.38 7.81
C LEU A 174 -12.13 -5.77 6.37
N LEU A 175 -10.99 -5.30 5.85
CA LEU A 175 -10.56 -5.58 4.49
C LEU A 175 -9.67 -6.82 4.45
N ASP A 176 -9.97 -7.74 3.54
CA ASP A 176 -9.11 -8.88 3.21
C ASP A 176 -7.91 -8.48 2.32
N LYS A 177 -7.59 -7.18 2.28
CA LYS A 177 -6.61 -6.57 1.38
C LYS A 177 -5.59 -5.74 2.15
N PRO A 178 -4.33 -5.68 1.67
CA PRO A 178 -3.31 -4.82 2.27
C PRO A 178 -3.78 -3.37 2.38
N LEU A 179 -3.65 -2.81 3.59
CA LEU A 179 -3.86 -1.38 3.85
C LEU A 179 -2.54 -0.63 3.74
N LEU A 180 -2.54 0.42 2.94
CA LEU A 180 -1.49 1.42 2.80
C LEU A 180 -1.95 2.73 3.41
N VAL A 181 -0.99 3.52 3.88
CA VAL A 181 -1.25 4.86 4.43
C VAL A 181 -0.40 5.91 3.74
N ALA A 182 -1.01 7.02 3.31
CA ALA A 182 -0.30 8.17 2.75
C ALA A 182 -0.03 9.21 3.84
N ALA A 183 1.22 9.63 3.95
CA ALA A 183 1.66 10.69 4.85
C ALA A 183 2.35 11.80 4.07
N ASN A 184 1.89 13.04 4.28
CA ASN A 184 2.46 14.25 3.67
C ASN A 184 3.63 14.83 4.49
N ARG A 185 4.15 14.05 5.44
CA ARG A 185 5.25 14.42 6.34
C ARG A 185 6.06 13.19 6.73
N GLU A 186 7.26 13.44 7.26
CA GLU A 186 8.04 12.43 7.95
C GLU A 186 7.28 11.93 9.20
N LEU A 187 7.21 10.61 9.36
CA LEU A 187 6.64 9.96 10.54
C LEU A 187 7.74 9.64 11.55
N SER A 188 7.50 9.86 12.84
CA SER A 188 8.46 9.42 13.85
C SER A 188 8.49 7.89 13.97
N ASP A 189 9.59 7.31 14.45
CA ASP A 189 9.73 5.87 14.69
C ASP A 189 8.57 5.29 15.52
N LYS A 190 8.07 6.08 16.49
CA LYS A 190 6.92 5.71 17.32
C LYS A 190 5.62 5.65 16.51
N GLU A 191 5.41 6.60 15.61
CA GLU A 191 4.23 6.61 14.74
C GLU A 191 4.26 5.45 13.76
N ILE A 192 5.42 5.17 13.14
CA ILE A 192 5.66 4.01 12.27
C ILE A 192 5.35 2.72 13.03
N TRP A 193 5.82 2.60 14.27
CA TRP A 193 5.51 1.46 15.12
C TRP A 193 4.00 1.35 15.43
N LEU A 194 3.32 2.46 15.73
CA LEU A 194 1.89 2.46 16.05
C LEU A 194 1.03 2.04 14.85
N ILE A 195 1.31 2.57 13.64
CA ILE A 195 0.59 2.17 12.42
C ILE A 195 0.90 0.72 12.03
N TRP A 196 2.12 0.26 12.27
CA TRP A 196 2.50 -1.13 12.10
C TRP A 196 1.79 -2.06 13.10
N ASP A 197 1.62 -1.67 14.37
CA ASP A 197 0.93 -2.52 15.36
C ASP A 197 -0.55 -2.72 15.00
N VAL A 198 -1.20 -1.72 14.41
CA VAL A 198 -2.64 -1.77 14.09
C VAL A 198 -3.01 -2.49 12.80
N GLY A 199 -2.04 -2.91 11.97
CA GLY A 199 -2.34 -3.72 10.76
C GLY A 199 -1.92 -3.11 9.42
N VAL A 200 -1.33 -1.91 9.38
CA VAL A 200 -0.87 -1.27 8.13
C VAL A 200 0.26 -2.07 7.48
N SER A 201 0.21 -2.24 6.16
CA SER A 201 1.15 -3.06 5.37
C SER A 201 2.22 -2.22 4.63
N GLY A 202 2.03 -0.91 4.52
CA GLY A 202 3.00 -0.02 3.91
C GLY A 202 2.64 1.45 4.05
N ILE A 203 3.64 2.31 3.82
CA ILE A 203 3.57 3.76 3.94
C ILE A 203 3.91 4.38 2.60
N VAL A 204 3.11 5.36 2.17
CA VAL A 204 3.37 6.23 1.03
C VAL A 204 3.80 7.59 1.58
N ILE A 205 5.00 8.07 1.22
CA ILE A 205 5.53 9.35 1.69
C ILE A 205 5.73 10.28 0.50
N GLU A 206 5.12 11.47 0.55
CA GLU A 206 5.33 12.50 -0.46
C GLU A 206 6.68 13.20 -0.28
N ILE A 207 7.43 13.32 -1.38
CA ILE A 207 8.77 13.90 -1.40
C ILE A 207 8.74 15.24 -2.15
N GLY A 208 8.78 16.32 -1.38
CA GLY A 208 8.71 17.68 -1.91
C GLY A 208 10.05 18.32 -2.26
N ASP A 209 11.19 17.83 -1.81
CA ASP A 209 12.46 18.54 -1.99
C ASP A 209 13.68 17.61 -1.95
N GLU A 210 14.86 18.16 -2.25
CA GLU A 210 16.11 17.39 -2.28
C GLU A 210 16.44 16.68 -0.95
N SER A 211 15.83 17.09 0.17
CA SER A 211 15.97 16.41 1.47
C SER A 211 15.15 15.10 1.56
N GLY A 212 14.26 14.86 0.61
CA GLY A 212 13.41 13.66 0.59
C GLY A 212 14.18 12.34 0.50
N ALA A 213 15.39 12.34 -0.05
CA ALA A 213 16.25 11.15 -0.01
C ALA A 213 16.64 10.78 1.43
N GLU A 214 17.03 11.77 2.24
CA GLU A 214 17.37 11.55 3.65
C GLU A 214 16.14 11.11 4.47
N VAL A 215 14.97 11.71 4.18
CA VAL A 215 13.69 11.32 4.81
C VAL A 215 13.39 9.86 4.50
N LEU A 216 13.48 9.45 3.23
CA LEU A 216 13.26 8.04 2.86
C LEU A 216 14.25 7.11 3.55
N SER A 217 15.53 7.45 3.61
CA SER A 217 16.53 6.60 4.29
C SER A 217 16.21 6.41 5.77
N ARG A 218 15.74 7.45 6.46
CA ARG A 218 15.33 7.36 7.87
C ARG A 218 14.09 6.49 8.04
N GLN A 219 13.10 6.67 7.18
CA GLN A 219 11.86 5.88 7.19
C GLN A 219 12.14 4.41 6.87
N PHE A 220 13.03 4.16 5.92
CA PHE A 220 13.50 2.82 5.58
C PHE A 220 14.20 2.14 6.77
N GLN A 221 15.09 2.88 7.46
CA GLN A 221 15.75 2.36 8.66
C GLN A 221 14.75 2.05 9.76
N ALA A 222 13.81 2.96 10.05
CA ALA A 222 12.78 2.76 11.06
C ALA A 222 11.87 1.56 10.74
N ILE A 223 11.53 1.33 9.47
CA ILE A 223 10.78 0.14 9.02
C ILE A 223 11.61 -1.14 9.17
N SER A 224 12.91 -1.07 8.89
CA SER A 224 13.83 -2.21 9.00
C SER A 224 14.08 -2.64 10.45
N ASP A 225 13.96 -1.71 11.40
CA ASP A 225 14.09 -1.95 12.83
C ASP A 225 12.79 -2.48 13.48
N LEU A 226 11.71 -2.59 12.72
CA LEU A 226 10.44 -3.15 13.23
C LEU A 226 10.60 -4.63 13.56
N PRO A 227 10.04 -5.08 14.70
CA PRO A 227 10.06 -6.50 15.04
C PRO A 227 9.20 -7.31 14.07
N PRO A 228 9.45 -8.62 13.92
CA PRO A 228 8.56 -9.50 13.17
C PRO A 228 7.13 -9.42 13.68
N ARG A 229 6.17 -9.34 12.76
CA ARG A 229 4.74 -9.23 13.11
C ARG A 229 4.26 -10.55 13.70
N THR A 230 4.23 -10.65 15.02
CA THR A 230 3.47 -11.70 15.71
C THR A 230 2.01 -11.30 15.65
N ARG A 231 1.26 -11.79 14.65
CA ARG A 231 -0.21 -11.67 14.69
C ARG A 231 -0.68 -12.23 16.04
N LYS A 232 -1.23 -11.36 16.90
CA LYS A 232 -1.88 -11.80 18.13
C LYS A 232 -3.00 -12.74 17.71
N ARG A 233 -2.84 -14.00 18.06
CA ARG A 233 -3.85 -15.05 17.85
C ARG A 233 -5.16 -14.60 18.50
N GLY A 234 -6.23 -14.53 17.71
CA GLY A 234 -7.57 -14.07 18.09
C GLY A 234 -7.90 -12.84 17.26
N GLU A 235 -8.51 -12.98 16.08
CA GLU A 235 -9.97 -12.91 15.93
C GLU A 235 -10.48 -13.69 14.68
N ASP A 236 -9.93 -14.87 14.39
CA ASP A 236 -10.74 -15.88 13.71
C ASP A 236 -11.76 -16.41 14.72
N HIS A 237 -12.82 -15.64 14.97
CA HIS A 237 -14.01 -16.13 15.65
C HIS A 237 -14.73 -17.13 14.74
N VAL A 238 -14.16 -18.33 14.59
CA VAL A 238 -14.99 -19.49 14.31
C VAL A 238 -15.69 -19.84 15.63
N LEU A 239 -16.82 -19.18 15.86
CA LEU A 239 -17.80 -19.65 16.82
C LEU A 239 -18.37 -20.97 16.26
N LEU A 240 -17.77 -22.08 16.65
CA LEU A 240 -18.38 -23.39 16.41
C LEU A 240 -19.67 -23.45 17.24
N PRO A 241 -20.83 -23.76 16.64
CA PRO A 241 -21.98 -24.13 17.44
C PRO A 241 -21.65 -25.40 18.22
N SER A 242 -21.52 -25.29 19.54
CA SER A 242 -21.53 -26.44 20.43
C SER A 242 -22.98 -26.89 20.58
N PHE A 243 -23.35 -27.95 19.89
CA PHE A 243 -24.54 -28.70 20.26
C PHE A 243 -24.19 -29.53 21.49
N ASP A 244 -24.74 -29.17 22.64
CA ASP A 244 -24.86 -30.10 23.75
C ASP A 244 -25.80 -31.22 23.29
N ILE A 245 -25.22 -32.35 22.90
CA ILE A 245 -25.97 -33.58 22.73
C ILE A 245 -26.22 -34.07 24.15
N GLU A 246 -27.32 -33.62 24.75
CA GLU A 246 -27.92 -34.31 25.89
C GLU A 246 -28.21 -35.74 25.42
N SER A 247 -27.42 -36.67 25.95
CA SER A 247 -27.66 -38.10 25.79
C SER A 247 -28.81 -38.43 26.72
N ASP A 248 -29.95 -38.83 26.16
CA ASP A 248 -30.96 -39.56 26.91
C ASP A 248 -30.29 -40.80 27.53
N GLU A 249 -30.21 -40.86 28.86
CA GLU A 249 -30.08 -42.12 29.60
C GLU A 249 -31.11 -42.14 30.75
N ASP A 250 -32.02 -43.12 30.60
CA ASP A 250 -32.95 -43.77 31.55
C ASP A 250 -34.28 -43.08 31.97
#